data_AF-A0A954B534-F1
#
_entry.id   AF-A0A954B534-F1
#
_cell.length_a   1.000
_cell.length_b   1.000
_cell.length_c   1.000
_cell.angle_alpha   90.00
_cell.angle_beta   90.00
_cell.angle_gamma   90.00
#
_symmetry.space_group_name_H-M   'P 1'
#
loop_
_entity.id
_entity.type
_entity.pdbx_description
1 polymer ?
#
loop_
_entity_poly.entity_id
_entity_poly.type
_entity_poly.pdbx_seq_one_letter_code
_entity_poly.pdbx_strand_id
1 'polypeptide(L)' 'MSIEPGLYVAATPIGNLKDVTYRVIETLKAADQILCEDTRQTAKLCAAYGVETPRRPYHEHNADRVLPEILAALQAGATL' A
#
# COMPACT_ATOMS: atom_id res chain seq x y z
N MET A 1 -7.99 -10.56 8.56
CA MET A 1 -8.56 -9.41 9.30
C MET A 1 -9.27 -8.54 8.27
N SER A 2 -10.49 -8.08 8.53
CA SER A 2 -11.09 -6.99 7.73
C SER A 2 -10.73 -5.66 8.38
N ILE A 3 -10.33 -4.69 7.56
CA ILE A 3 -10.14 -3.29 7.97
C ILE A 3 -11.22 -2.44 7.33
N GLU A 4 -11.54 -1.30 7.94
CA GLU A 4 -12.56 -0.40 7.39
C GLU A 4 -12.09 0.21 6.07
N PRO A 5 -13.01 0.56 5.16
CA PRO A 5 -12.67 1.37 3.99
C PRO A 5 -11.91 2.64 4.35
N GLY A 6 -10.90 2.99 3.57
CA GLY A 6 -10.11 4.20 3.81
C GLY A 6 -8.69 4.15 3.27
N LEU A 7 -7.95 5.22 3.54
CA LEU A 7 -6.53 5.36 3.21
C LEU A 7 -5.67 5.10 4.46
N TYR A 8 -4.79 4.11 4.38
CA TYR A 8 -3.89 3.72 5.46
C TYR A 8 -2.45 4.10 5.13
N VAL A 9 -1.93 5.11 5.82
CA VAL A 9 -0.54 5.54 5.64
C VAL A 9 0.37 4.70 6.53
N ALA A 10 1.26 3.93 5.90
CA ALA A 10 2.22 3.07 6.57
C ALA A 10 3.66 3.42 6.18
N ALA A 11 4.54 3.49 7.18
CA ALA A 11 5.98 3.63 6.94
C ALA A 11 6.61 2.27 6.60
N THR A 12 7.50 2.25 5.61
CA THR A 12 8.39 1.11 5.36
C THR A 12 9.68 1.26 6.18
N PRO A 13 10.23 0.18 6.75
CA PRO A 13 11.48 0.27 7.50
C PRO A 13 12.65 0.69 6.61
N ILE A 14 13.59 1.43 7.18
CA ILE A 14 14.81 1.85 6.50
C ILE A 14 15.87 0.77 6.76
N GLY A 15 16.19 -0.02 5.72
CA GLY A 15 17.19 -1.08 5.80
C GLY A 15 16.59 -2.43 6.19
N ASN A 16 16.42 -2.71 7.47
CA ASN A 16 16.02 -4.03 7.95
C ASN A 16 14.50 -4.26 7.84
N LEU A 17 14.10 -5.19 6.98
CA LEU A 17 12.68 -5.51 6.77
C LEU A 17 11.98 -5.96 8.07
N LYS A 18 12.71 -6.54 9.03
CA LYS A 18 12.15 -7.01 10.31
C LYS A 18 11.69 -5.89 11.25
N ASP A 19 12.04 -4.65 10.96
CA ASP A 19 11.60 -3.49 11.76
C ASP A 19 10.17 -3.05 11.38
N VAL A 20 9.57 -3.65 10.35
CA VAL A 20 8.16 -3.46 10.02
C VAL A 20 7.27 -4.00 11.15
N THR A 21 6.22 -3.26 11.50
CA THR A 21 5.28 -3.73 12.52
C THR A 21 4.34 -4.80 11.97
N TYR A 22 3.87 -5.69 12.85
CA TYR A 22 2.86 -6.67 12.49
C TYR A 22 1.57 -6.01 11.95
N ARG A 23 1.18 -4.85 12.51
CA ARG A 23 0.02 -4.09 12.04
C ARG A 23 0.17 -3.66 10.58
N VAL A 24 1.32 -3.15 10.17
CA VAL A 24 1.56 -2.75 8.77
C VAL A 24 1.42 -3.95 7.84
N ILE A 25 2.00 -5.09 8.18
CA ILE A 25 1.88 -6.30 7.35
C ILE A 25 0.43 -6.75 7.21
N GLU A 26 -0.34 -6.80 8.31
CA GLU A 26 -1.75 -7.17 8.26
C GLU A 26 -2.59 -6.16 7.47
N THR A 27 -2.31 -4.86 7.60
CA THR A 27 -2.96 -3.81 6.80
C THR A 27 -2.68 -3.98 5.31
N LEU A 28 -1.41 -4.19 4.92
CA LEU A 28 -1.04 -4.40 3.51
C LEU A 28 -1.71 -5.66 2.92
N LYS A 29 -1.87 -6.73 3.70
CA LYS A 29 -2.56 -7.96 3.28
C LYS A 29 -4.07 -7.80 3.13
N ALA A 30 -4.67 -6.89 3.90
CA ALA A 30 -6.11 -6.68 3.91
C ALA A 30 -6.57 -5.58 2.94
N ALA A 31 -5.66 -4.74 2.44
CA ALA A 31 -5.97 -3.69 1.48
C ALA A 31 -6.37 -4.24 0.10
N ASP A 32 -7.17 -3.49 -0.65
CA ASP A 32 -7.53 -3.81 -2.03
C ASP A 32 -6.37 -3.55 -2.99
N GLN A 33 -5.57 -2.51 -2.71
CA GLN A 33 -4.42 -2.10 -3.52
C GLN A 33 -3.41 -1.33 -2.66
N ILE A 34 -2.11 -1.52 -2.94
CA ILE A 34 -1.02 -0.78 -2.26
C ILE A 34 -0.51 0.33 -3.18
N LEU A 35 -0.67 1.57 -2.77
CA LEU A 35 -0.05 2.73 -3.42
C LEU A 35 1.41 2.87 -2.93
N CYS A 36 2.38 2.90 -3.84
CA CYS A 36 3.79 3.05 -3.43
C CYS A 36 4.65 3.81 -4.45
N GLU A 37 5.66 4.52 -3.94
CA GLU A 37 6.58 5.31 -4.76
C GLU A 37 7.55 4.40 -5.54
N ASP A 38 8.30 3.54 -4.85
CA ASP A 38 9.15 2.52 -5.46
C ASP A 38 8.53 1.12 -5.34
N THR A 39 7.92 0.68 -6.44
CA THR A 39 7.29 -0.65 -6.54
C THR A 39 8.26 -1.81 -6.33
N ARG A 40 9.56 -1.63 -6.60
CA ARG A 40 10.58 -2.67 -6.42
C ARG A 40 10.94 -2.82 -4.95
N GLN A 41 11.03 -1.71 -4.21
CA GLN A 41 11.28 -1.76 -2.77
C GLN A 41 10.08 -2.37 -2.04
N THR A 42 8.86 -1.94 -2.37
CA THR A 42 7.64 -2.52 -1.80
C THR A 42 7.49 -4.00 -2.17
N ALA A 43 7.91 -4.42 -3.38
CA ALA A 43 7.89 -5.83 -3.77
C ALA A 43 8.78 -6.72 -2.88
N LYS A 44 9.94 -6.24 -2.42
CA LYS A 44 10.81 -6.98 -1.50
C LYS A 44 10.12 -7.20 -0.14
N LEU A 45 9.49 -6.16 0.39
CA LEU A 45 8.71 -6.26 1.63
C LEU A 45 7.55 -7.25 1.45
N CYS A 46 6.80 -7.12 0.35
CA CYS A 46 5.68 -8.01 0.06
C CYS A 46 6.12 -9.48 -0.04
N ALA A 47 7.22 -9.75 -0.76
CA ALA A 47 7.76 -11.10 -0.91
C ALA A 47 8.24 -11.68 0.43
N ALA A 48 8.89 -10.88 1.28
CA ALA A 48 9.39 -11.33 2.58
C ALA A 48 8.27 -11.74 3.56
N TYR A 49 7.07 -11.16 3.41
CA TYR A 49 5.94 -11.36 4.34
C TYR A 49 4.71 -12.05 3.71
N GLY A 50 4.80 -12.47 2.45
CA GLY A 50 3.69 -13.12 1.73
C GLY A 50 2.50 -12.17 1.53
N VAL A 51 2.75 -10.93 1.12
CA VAL A 51 1.70 -9.97 0.75
C VAL A 51 1.45 -10.09 -0.76
N GLU A 52 0.24 -10.51 -1.14
CA GLU A 52 -0.15 -10.71 -2.53
C GLU A 52 -0.95 -9.54 -3.12
N THR A 53 -1.30 -8.56 -2.28
CA THR A 53 -2.06 -7.37 -2.65
C THR A 53 -1.43 -6.64 -3.85
N PRO A 54 -2.21 -6.27 -4.87
CA PRO A 54 -1.70 -5.61 -6.06
C PRO A 54 -1.08 -4.25 -5.70
N ARG A 55 0.07 -3.95 -6.31
CA ARG A 55 0.78 -2.68 -6.10
C ARG A 55 0.52 -1.73 -7.27
N ARG A 56 0.37 -0.45 -6.99
CA ARG A 56 0.24 0.63 -7.98
C ARG A 56 1.30 1.71 -7.70
N PRO A 57 2.06 2.15 -8.72
CA PRO A 57 3.00 3.25 -8.56
C PRO A 57 2.27 4.57 -8.29
N TYR A 58 2.67 5.29 -7.26
CA TYR A 58 2.20 6.64 -6.93
C TYR A 58 3.39 7.51 -6.53
N HIS A 59 3.71 8.51 -7.35
CA HIS A 59 4.86 9.40 -7.17
C HIS A 59 4.60 10.75 -7.86
N GLU A 60 5.43 11.76 -7.60
CA GLU A 60 5.23 13.14 -8.08
C GLU A 60 4.91 13.23 -9.59
N HIS A 61 5.61 12.48 -10.44
CA HIS A 61 5.39 12.55 -11.89
C HIS A 61 4.05 11.98 -12.38
N ASN A 62 3.36 11.16 -11.59
CA ASN A 62 2.10 10.54 -11.99
C ASN A 62 0.91 10.97 -11.14
N ALA A 63 1.14 11.65 -10.01
CA ALA A 63 0.15 11.98 -8.99
C ALA A 63 -1.09 12.66 -9.60
N ASP A 64 -0.92 13.74 -10.36
CA ASP A 64 -2.02 14.49 -10.96
C ASP A 64 -2.91 13.63 -11.88
N ARG A 65 -2.30 12.65 -12.55
CA ARG A 65 -3.01 11.75 -13.47
C ARG A 65 -3.78 10.67 -12.72
N VAL A 66 -3.23 10.13 -11.64
CA VAL A 66 -3.80 8.96 -10.94
C VAL A 66 -4.67 9.33 -9.74
N LEU A 67 -4.52 10.53 -9.20
CA LEU A 67 -5.26 11.01 -8.03
C LEU A 67 -6.79 10.96 -8.21
N PRO A 68 -7.37 11.35 -9.37
CA PRO A 68 -8.82 11.24 -9.56
C PRO A 68 -9.35 9.81 -9.42
N GLU A 69 -8.61 8.82 -9.91
CA GLU A 69 -9.00 7.41 -9.81
C GLU A 69 -8.89 6.90 -8.37
N ILE A 70 -7.85 7.31 -7.64
CA ILE A 70 -7.66 6.96 -6.22
C ILE A 70 -8.80 7.53 -5.38
N LEU A 71 -9.15 8.80 -5.59
CA LEU A 71 -10.25 9.45 -4.87
C LEU A 71 -11.59 8.76 -5.17
N ALA A 72 -11.85 8.41 -6.43
CA ALA A 72 -13.05 7.67 -6.81
C ALA A 72 -13.11 6.28 -6.14
N ALA A 73 -11.98 5.56 -6.07
CA ALA A 73 -11.91 4.27 -5.38
C ALA A 73 -12.19 4.40 -3.89
N LEU A 74 -11.61 5.39 -3.21
CA LEU A 74 -11.87 5.66 -1.79
C LEU A 74 -13.35 6.01 -1.54
N GLN A 75 -13.95 6.83 -2.40
CA GLN A 75 -15.38 7.17 -2.31
C GLN A 75 -16.29 5.94 -2.52
N ALA A 76 -15.85 4.97 -3.32
CA ALA A 76 -16.54 3.70 -3.53
C ALA A 76 -16.32 2.69 -2.39
N GLY A 77 -15.57 3.05 -1.33
CA GLY A 77 -15.33 2.19 -0.18
C GLY A 77 -14.12 1.28 -0.32
N ALA A 78 -13.16 1.61 -1.20
CA ALA A 78 -11.90 0.87 -1.28
C ALA A 78 -11.01 1.11 -0.06
N THR A 79 -10.16 0.13 0.20
CA THR A 79 -9.09 0.15 1.21
C THR A 79 -7.74 0.27 0.51
N LEU A 80 -7.06 1.41 0.68
CA LEU A 80 -5.82 1.76 -0.02
C LEU A 80 -4.65 2.04 0.93
#